data_AF-A0A1Y5K3C8-F1
#
_entry.id   AF-A0A1Y5K3C8-F1
#
_cell.length_a   1.000
_cell.length_b   1.000
_cell.length_c   1.000
_cell.angle_alpha   90.00
_cell.angle_beta   90.00
_cell.angle_gamma   90.00
#
_symmetry.space_group_name_H-M   'P 1'
#
loop_
_entity.id
_entity.type
_entity.pdbx_description
1 polymer ?
#
loop_
_entity_poly.entity_id
_entity_poly.type
_entity_poly.pdbx_seq_one_letter_code
_entity_poly.pdbx_strand_id
1 'polypeptide(L)'
;MKNRFKIEGDIATIYIPYLDQVLETIIDTKDLPVAQSFIGTWRAFSTRPGKYYIGGGIFFRRNGNIPGHTKQFTLARLLMGFPEELVVDHINDNSLDNRRSVNLQAITSSENVKKQIKKRGKGVYRTVRRRAGELGLGHLYDL
;
A
#
# COMPACT_ATOMS: atom_id res chain seq x y z
N MET A 1 -6.73 -19.91 5.10
CA MET A 1 -5.30 -19.52 5.16
C MET A 1 -4.57 -20.48 6.07
N LYS A 2 -3.25 -20.60 5.91
CA LYS A 2 -2.41 -21.50 6.74
C LYS A 2 -1.64 -20.80 7.86
N ASN A 3 -1.67 -19.46 7.90
CA ASN A 3 -0.95 -18.68 8.91
C ASN A 3 -1.60 -18.81 10.28
N ARG A 4 -0.78 -18.75 11.34
CA ARG A 4 -1.26 -18.55 12.70
C ARG A 4 -1.81 -17.13 12.85
N PHE A 5 -2.77 -16.95 13.76
CA PHE A 5 -3.34 -15.65 14.08
C PHE A 5 -3.77 -15.58 15.55
N LYS A 6 -3.98 -14.35 16.03
CA LYS A 6 -4.52 -14.02 17.35
C LYS A 6 -5.67 -13.03 17.17
N ILE A 7 -6.71 -13.14 17.98
CA ILE A 7 -7.82 -12.18 18.01
C ILE A 7 -7.78 -11.45 19.36
N GLU A 8 -7.84 -10.13 19.32
CA GLU A 8 -7.91 -9.25 20.48
C GLU A 8 -9.00 -8.20 20.23
N GLY A 9 -10.23 -8.51 20.64
CA GLY A 9 -11.39 -7.68 20.35
C GLY A 9 -11.62 -7.50 18.84
N ASP A 10 -11.62 -6.24 18.40
CA ASP A 10 -11.89 -5.86 17.01
C ASP A 10 -10.68 -6.00 16.07
N ILE A 11 -9.53 -6.42 16.60
CA ILE A 11 -8.31 -6.61 15.82
C ILE A 11 -7.92 -8.08 15.78
N ALA A 12 -7.62 -8.58 14.59
CA ALA A 12 -6.95 -9.85 14.39
C ALA A 12 -5.53 -9.63 13.87
N THR A 13 -4.54 -10.23 14.53
CA THR A 13 -3.13 -10.22 14.15
C THR A 13 -2.80 -11.53 13.45
N ILE A 14 -2.26 -11.46 12.22
CA ILE A 14 -1.78 -12.62 11.46
C ILE A 14 -0.26 -12.61 11.47
N TYR A 15 0.34 -13.75 11.81
CA TYR A 15 1.79 -13.92 11.86
C TYR A 15 2.33 -14.37 10.51
N ILE A 16 3.29 -13.61 9.98
CA ILE A 16 3.86 -13.78 8.64
C ILE A 16 5.35 -14.10 8.78
N PRO A 17 5.76 -15.37 8.58
CA PRO A 17 7.17 -15.72 8.52
C PRO A 17 7.86 -14.97 7.39
N TYR A 18 8.98 -14.31 7.67
CA TYR A 18 9.76 -13.56 6.70
C TYR A 18 11.25 -13.65 7.05
N LEU A 19 12.00 -14.39 6.22
CA LEU A 19 13.42 -14.70 6.48
C LEU A 19 13.59 -15.34 7.88
N ASP A 20 14.37 -14.70 8.73
CA ASP A 20 14.72 -15.09 10.11
C ASP A 20 13.80 -14.46 11.17
N GLN A 21 12.77 -13.71 10.75
CA GLN A 21 11.84 -13.03 11.64
C GLN A 21 10.38 -13.36 11.34
N VAL A 22 9.49 -12.91 12.23
CA VAL A 22 8.04 -12.96 12.04
C VAL A 22 7.52 -11.52 12.00
N LEU A 23 6.86 -11.18 10.90
CA LEU A 23 6.15 -9.91 10.78
C LEU A 23 4.71 -10.10 11.26
N GLU A 24 4.18 -9.07 11.90
CA GLU A 24 2.78 -9.01 12.30
C GLU A 24 2.02 -8.12 11.34
N THR A 25 0.91 -8.61 10.81
CA THR A 25 -0.06 -7.77 10.09
C THR A 25 -1.39 -7.80 10.83
N ILE A 26 -2.02 -6.64 10.96
CA ILE A 26 -3.31 -6.49 11.64
C ILE A 26 -4.43 -6.26 10.64
N ILE A 27 -5.61 -6.81 10.92
CA ILE A 27 -6.85 -6.62 10.16
C ILE A 27 -8.01 -6.40 11.14
N ASP A 28 -9.15 -5.93 10.65
CA ASP A 28 -10.37 -5.97 11.46
C ASP A 28 -10.78 -7.43 11.69
N THR A 29 -11.20 -7.78 12.90
CA THR A 29 -11.64 -9.16 13.23
C THR A 29 -12.76 -9.62 12.30
N LYS A 30 -13.69 -8.73 11.92
CA LYS A 30 -14.78 -9.03 10.97
C LYS A 30 -14.30 -9.43 9.57
N ASP A 31 -13.07 -9.08 9.21
CA ASP A 31 -12.47 -9.39 7.90
C ASP A 31 -11.61 -10.66 7.95
N LEU A 32 -11.44 -11.26 9.13
CA LEU A 32 -10.71 -12.53 9.30
C LEU A 32 -11.28 -13.67 8.45
N PRO A 33 -12.62 -13.87 8.34
CA PRO A 33 -13.17 -14.91 7.45
C PRO A 33 -12.75 -14.72 5.98
N VAL A 34 -12.68 -13.47 5.52
CA VAL A 34 -12.20 -13.13 4.16
C VAL A 34 -10.73 -13.48 4.02
N ALA A 35 -9.88 -13.09 4.97
CA ALA A 35 -8.46 -13.46 4.96
C ALA A 35 -8.25 -15.00 5.02
N GLN A 36 -9.11 -15.71 5.75
CA GLN A 36 -9.10 -17.17 5.87
C GLN A 36 -9.60 -17.90 4.62
N SER A 37 -10.42 -17.27 3.77
CA SER A 37 -10.86 -17.86 2.50
C SER A 37 -9.70 -18.23 1.56
N PHE A 38 -8.55 -17.56 1.68
CA PHE A 38 -7.37 -17.90 0.90
C PHE A 38 -6.79 -19.23 1.37
N ILE A 39 -6.79 -20.25 0.51
CA ILE A 39 -6.33 -21.62 0.84
C ILE A 39 -4.80 -21.67 1.13
N GLY A 40 -4.04 -20.72 0.57
CA GLY A 40 -2.59 -20.68 0.69
C GLY A 40 -2.07 -20.07 2.00
N THR A 41 -0.78 -19.77 1.99
CA THR A 41 -0.08 -19.06 3.06
C THR A 41 0.14 -17.62 2.62
N TRP A 42 -0.28 -16.67 3.45
CA TRP A 42 0.07 -15.27 3.30
C TRP A 42 1.56 -15.08 3.53
N ARG A 43 2.23 -14.38 2.60
CA ARG A 43 3.66 -14.11 2.62
C ARG A 43 3.92 -12.62 2.55
N ALA A 44 4.96 -12.17 3.23
CA ALA A 44 5.46 -10.81 3.05
C ALA A 44 6.38 -10.73 1.85
N PHE A 45 6.30 -9.62 1.12
CA PHE A 45 7.29 -9.23 0.11
C PHE A 45 7.70 -7.77 0.33
N SER A 46 9.00 -7.52 0.20
CA SER A 46 9.57 -6.18 0.36
C SER A 46 9.51 -5.43 -0.97
N THR A 47 9.04 -4.20 -0.95
CA THR A 47 9.11 -3.30 -2.13
C THR A 47 10.28 -2.33 -2.03
N ARG A 48 10.73 -2.05 -0.81
CA ARG A 48 11.91 -1.27 -0.46
C ARG A 48 12.27 -1.57 1.00
N PRO A 49 13.50 -1.26 1.47
CA PRO A 49 13.89 -1.50 2.86
C PRO A 49 12.85 -0.97 3.86
N GLY A 50 12.42 -1.83 4.79
CA GLY A 50 11.43 -1.50 5.81
C GLY A 50 9.97 -1.38 5.34
N LYS A 51 9.65 -1.63 4.07
CA LYS A 51 8.27 -1.58 3.53
C LYS A 51 7.85 -2.95 3.00
N TYR A 52 6.94 -3.58 3.72
CA TYR A 52 6.45 -4.94 3.43
C TYR A 52 4.98 -4.94 3.07
N TYR A 53 4.61 -5.66 2.02
CA TYR A 53 3.23 -5.95 1.70
C TYR A 53 2.94 -7.43 1.90
N ILE A 54 1.70 -7.74 2.26
CA ILE A 54 1.25 -9.12 2.45
C ILE A 54 0.51 -9.58 1.20
N GLY A 55 0.95 -10.71 0.63
CA GLY A 55 0.40 -11.25 -0.59
C GLY A 55 0.23 -12.76 -0.59
N GLY A 56 -0.67 -13.21 -1.46
CA GLY A 56 -0.95 -14.61 -1.76
C GLY A 56 -0.79 -14.86 -3.26
N GLY A 57 -0.47 -16.11 -3.62
CA GLY A 57 -0.40 -16.56 -5.00
C GLY A 57 -1.30 -17.78 -5.21
N ILE A 58 -2.05 -17.79 -6.31
CA ILE A 58 -2.81 -18.96 -6.77
C ILE A 58 -2.12 -19.48 -8.02
N PHE A 59 -1.73 -20.76 -8.01
CA PHE A 59 -1.13 -21.43 -9.14
C PHE A 59 -2.21 -22.03 -10.05
N PHE A 60 -2.21 -21.62 -11.30
CA PHE A 60 -3.09 -22.11 -12.35
C PHE A 60 -2.33 -23.13 -13.18
N ARG A 61 -2.71 -24.40 -13.06
CA ARG A 61 -2.23 -25.47 -13.95
C ARG A 61 -2.80 -25.26 -15.35
N ARG A 62 -1.99 -25.54 -16.36
CA ARG A 62 -2.43 -25.71 -17.75
C ARG A 62 -2.33 -27.18 -18.14
N ASN A 63 -3.19 -27.62 -19.06
CA ASN A 63 -3.14 -28.97 -19.60
C ASN A 63 -2.00 -29.09 -20.63
N GLY A 64 -1.42 -30.29 -20.74
CA GLY A 64 -0.34 -30.59 -21.67
C GLY A 64 1.03 -30.06 -21.22
N ASN A 65 1.93 -29.82 -22.19
CA ASN A 65 3.33 -29.40 -21.95
C ASN A 65 3.50 -27.90 -21.68
N ILE A 66 2.42 -27.16 -21.39
CA ILE A 66 2.49 -25.71 -21.14
C ILE A 66 2.70 -25.47 -19.64
N PRO A 67 3.76 -24.75 -19.23
CA PRO A 67 3.95 -24.39 -17.83
C PRO A 67 2.73 -23.65 -17.27
N GLY A 68 2.34 -24.00 -16.05
CA GLY A 68 1.35 -23.23 -15.29
C GLY A 68 1.87 -21.83 -14.94
N HIS A 69 0.97 -20.96 -14.49
CA HIS A 69 1.34 -19.60 -14.05
C HIS A 69 0.75 -19.30 -12.68
N THR A 70 1.36 -18.38 -11.94
CA THR A 70 0.85 -17.93 -10.64
C THR A 70 0.27 -16.53 -10.77
N LYS A 71 -0.98 -16.33 -10.35
CA LYS A 71 -1.53 -14.99 -10.16
C LYS A 71 -1.33 -14.56 -8.72
N GLN A 72 -0.67 -13.43 -8.52
CA GLN A 72 -0.43 -12.84 -7.21
C GLN A 72 -1.47 -11.76 -6.90
N PHE A 73 -1.79 -11.60 -5.62
CA PHE A 73 -2.64 -10.52 -5.12
C PHE A 73 -2.25 -10.16 -3.68
N THR A 74 -2.61 -8.96 -3.24
CA THR A 74 -2.34 -8.50 -1.87
C THR A 74 -3.52 -8.79 -0.94
N LEU A 75 -3.22 -8.98 0.35
CA LEU A 75 -4.22 -9.08 1.40
C LEU A 75 -5.14 -7.86 1.38
N ALA A 76 -4.57 -6.65 1.31
CA ALA A 76 -5.33 -5.41 1.21
C ALA A 76 -6.35 -5.41 0.06
N ARG A 77 -5.97 -5.89 -1.14
CA ARG A 77 -6.89 -5.99 -2.29
C ARG A 77 -8.00 -7.00 -2.06
N LEU A 78 -7.71 -8.14 -1.44
CA LEU A 78 -8.72 -9.15 -1.10
C LEU A 78 -9.75 -8.57 -0.11
N LEU A 79 -9.30 -7.93 0.97
CA LEU A 79 -10.21 -7.38 2.00
C LEU A 79 -11.11 -6.27 1.45
N MET A 80 -10.61 -5.49 0.49
CA MET A 80 -11.38 -4.45 -0.21
C MET A 80 -12.27 -5.01 -1.33
N GLY A 81 -12.34 -6.33 -1.53
CA GLY A 81 -13.20 -6.93 -2.54
C GLY A 81 -12.73 -6.73 -3.98
N PHE A 82 -11.41 -6.60 -4.20
CA PHE A 82 -10.79 -6.41 -5.52
C PHE A 82 -11.42 -5.29 -6.35
N PRO A 83 -11.35 -4.03 -5.88
CA PRO A 83 -11.95 -2.93 -6.64
C PRO A 83 -11.33 -2.84 -8.04
N GLU A 84 -12.19 -2.78 -9.05
CA GLU A 84 -11.82 -2.65 -10.47
C GLU A 84 -11.26 -1.26 -10.74
N GLU A 85 -10.23 -1.15 -11.59
CA GLU A 85 -9.58 0.11 -12.00
C GLU A 85 -9.05 1.01 -10.86
N LEU A 86 -9.13 0.56 -9.60
CA LEU A 86 -8.65 1.26 -8.43
C LEU A 86 -7.45 0.55 -7.79
N VAL A 87 -6.65 1.36 -7.10
CA VAL A 87 -5.56 0.90 -6.24
C VAL A 87 -5.99 0.99 -4.78
N VAL A 88 -5.57 0.02 -3.97
CA VAL A 88 -5.79 0.06 -2.52
C VAL A 88 -4.59 0.77 -1.88
N ASP A 89 -4.87 1.86 -1.18
CA ASP A 89 -3.90 2.70 -0.49
C ASP A 89 -4.05 2.57 1.03
N HIS A 90 -2.91 2.66 1.73
CA HIS A 90 -2.82 2.63 3.18
C HIS A 90 -2.78 4.07 3.71
N ILE A 91 -3.82 4.47 4.44
CA ILE A 91 -4.00 5.85 4.92
C ILE A 91 -2.81 6.31 5.76
N ASN A 92 -2.40 5.49 6.72
CA ASN A 92 -1.29 5.74 7.66
C ASN A 92 0.10 5.38 7.10
N ASP A 93 0.20 4.94 5.84
CA ASP A 93 1.45 4.45 5.23
C ASP A 93 2.11 3.23 5.90
N ASN A 94 1.39 2.53 6.78
CA ASN A 94 1.79 1.24 7.32
C ASN A 94 1.12 0.13 6.50
N SER A 95 1.88 -0.56 5.67
CA SER A 95 1.37 -1.64 4.80
C SER A 95 1.15 -2.97 5.54
N LEU A 96 1.56 -3.06 6.80
CA LEU A 96 1.21 -4.16 7.71
C LEU A 96 -0.08 -3.89 8.49
N ASP A 97 -0.62 -2.66 8.46
CA ASP A 97 -1.93 -2.34 9.00
C ASP A 97 -3.00 -2.45 7.90
N ASN A 98 -3.64 -3.62 7.80
CA ASN A 98 -4.64 -3.94 6.79
C ASN A 98 -6.07 -3.85 7.32
N ARG A 99 -6.31 -3.04 8.36
CA ARG A 99 -7.67 -2.77 8.86
C ARG A 99 -8.47 -1.97 7.84
N ARG A 100 -9.51 -2.58 7.29
CA ARG A 100 -10.40 -2.02 6.28
C ARG A 100 -11.18 -0.83 6.81
N SER A 101 -11.57 -0.87 8.09
CA SER A 101 -12.40 0.15 8.75
C SER A 101 -11.73 1.52 8.85
N VAL A 102 -10.40 1.56 8.95
CA VAL A 102 -9.67 2.79 9.33
C VAL A 102 -8.42 3.07 8.49
N ASN A 103 -7.86 2.08 7.80
CA ASN A 103 -6.56 2.25 7.14
C ASN A 103 -6.53 1.92 5.65
N LEU A 104 -7.53 1.25 5.10
CA LEU A 104 -7.57 0.95 3.66
C LEU A 104 -8.55 1.87 2.94
N GLN A 105 -8.15 2.36 1.78
CA GLN A 105 -9.03 3.10 0.87
C GLN A 105 -8.77 2.67 -0.58
N ALA A 106 -9.83 2.62 -1.39
CA ALA A 106 -9.70 2.44 -2.83
C ALA A 106 -9.64 3.83 -3.49
N ILE A 107 -8.57 4.10 -4.25
CA ILE A 107 -8.36 5.37 -4.94
C ILE A 107 -7.91 5.14 -6.37
N THR A 108 -8.01 6.17 -7.20
CA THR A 108 -7.46 6.12 -8.54
C THR A 108 -5.93 6.13 -8.51
N SER A 109 -5.29 5.56 -9.54
CA SER A 109 -3.84 5.62 -9.71
C SER A 109 -3.31 7.06 -9.68
N SER A 110 -4.06 8.00 -10.27
CA SER A 110 -3.73 9.43 -10.31
C SER A 110 -3.71 10.08 -8.91
N GLU A 111 -4.68 9.75 -8.06
CA GLU A 111 -4.72 10.23 -6.68
C GLU A 111 -3.58 9.64 -5.84
N ASN A 112 -3.30 8.35 -6.03
CA ASN A 112 -2.18 7.69 -5.35
C ASN A 112 -0.85 8.38 -5.69
N VAL A 113 -0.59 8.63 -6.97
CA VAL A 113 0.62 9.37 -7.41
C VAL A 113 0.69 10.75 -6.76
N LYS A 114 -0.40 11.53 -6.76
CA LYS A 114 -0.45 12.85 -6.11
C LYS A 114 -0.13 12.75 -4.61
N LYS A 115 -0.65 11.74 -3.91
CA LYS A 115 -0.36 11.49 -2.49
C LYS A 115 1.12 11.18 -2.27
N GLN A 116 1.73 10.36 -3.13
CA GLN A 116 3.17 10.05 -3.08
C GLN A 116 4.05 11.28 -3.34
N ILE A 117 3.68 12.13 -4.30
CA ILE A 117 4.40 13.39 -4.58
C ILE A 117 4.36 14.31 -3.35
N LYS A 118 3.19 14.49 -2.74
CA LYS A 118 3.05 15.31 -1.51
C LYS A 118 3.92 14.78 -0.36
N LYS A 119 4.03 13.46 -0.20
CA LYS A 119 4.91 12.84 0.80
C LYS A 119 6.39 13.14 0.54
N ARG A 120 6.83 13.06 -0.72
CA ARG A 120 8.21 13.37 -1.13
C ARG A 120 8.54 14.87 -1.03
N GLY A 121 7.57 15.73 -1.36
CA GLY A 121 7.71 17.19 -1.33
C GLY A 121 7.91 17.79 0.06
N LYS A 122 7.61 17.06 1.14
CA LYS A 122 7.94 17.48 2.51
C LYS A 122 9.44 17.37 2.85
N GLY A 123 10.26 16.79 1.96
CA GLY A 123 11.68 16.51 2.22
C GLY A 123 12.70 17.45 1.56
N VAL A 124 12.44 18.04 0.40
CA VAL A 124 13.46 18.82 -0.33
C VAL A 124 12.83 19.88 -1.24
N TYR A 125 12.59 21.08 -0.70
CA TYR A 125 12.69 22.34 -1.47
C TYR A 125 13.23 23.42 -0.54
N ARG A 126 14.52 23.31 -0.18
CA ARG A 126 15.30 24.41 0.36
C ARG A 126 16.27 24.86 -0.73
N THR A 127 16.12 26.11 -1.18
CA THR A 127 17.04 26.91 -2.04
C THR A 127 17.13 26.43 -3.51
N VAL A 128 17.14 27.23 -4.59
CA VAL A 128 17.54 28.63 -4.90
C VAL A 128 16.70 29.06 -6.14
N ARG A 129 16.11 30.26 -6.21
CA ARG A 129 16.64 31.41 -6.99
C ARG A 129 15.91 32.70 -6.61
N ARG A 130 16.69 33.67 -6.11
CA ARG A 130 16.37 35.10 -6.14
C ARG A 130 16.48 35.61 -7.59
N ARG A 131 15.49 36.43 -7.96
CA ARG A 131 15.45 37.56 -8.93
C ARG A 131 15.95 37.36 -10.37
N ALA A 132 15.05 37.57 -11.31
CA ALA A 132 15.24 38.50 -12.42
C ALA A 132 13.87 39.02 -12.89
N GLY A 133 13.69 40.34 -12.91
CA GLY A 133 12.55 40.99 -13.55
C GLY A 133 11.53 41.60 -12.58
N GLU A 134 11.84 42.75 -12.01
CA GLU A 134 10.88 43.82 -11.69
C GLU A 134 11.66 45.03 -11.16
N LEU A 135 12.26 45.77 -12.08
CA LEU A 135 12.47 47.21 -11.92
C LEU A 135 11.68 47.85 -13.04
N GLY A 136 10.39 48.09 -12.77
CA GLY A 136 9.57 48.96 -13.59
C GLY A 136 10.12 50.39 -13.48
N LEU A 137 10.62 50.91 -14.59
CA LEU A 137 10.87 52.34 -14.78
C LEU A 137 9.51 53.06 -14.80
N GLY A 138 9.10 53.55 -13.64
CA GLY A 138 8.01 54.52 -13.50
C GLY A 138 8.61 55.92 -13.49
N HIS A 139 8.40 56.66 -14.58
CA HIS A 139 8.57 58.11 -14.66
C HIS A 139 7.72 58.79 -13.57
N LEU A 140 8.36 59.55 -12.68
CA LEU A 140 7.75 60.65 -11.94
C LEU A 140 8.79 61.77 -11.88
N TYR A 141 8.67 62.72 -12.81
CA TYR A 141 9.13 64.09 -12.58
C TYR A 141 7.88 64.88 -12.22
N ASP A 142 7.79 65.30 -10.95
CA ASP A 142 7.02 66.45 -10.52
C ASP A 142 7.94 67.27 -9.62
N LEU A 143 7.95 68.59 -9.91
CA LEU A 143 8.69 69.71 -9.32
C LEU A 143 10.10 69.99 -9.88
#